data_AF-A0A8E1R1L7-F1
#
_entry.id   AF-A0A8E1R1L7-F1
#
_cell.length_a   1.000
_cell.length_b   1.000
_cell.length_c   1.000
_cell.angle_alpha   90.00
_cell.angle_beta   90.00
_cell.angle_gamma   90.00
#
_symmetry.space_group_name_H-M   'P 1'
#
loop_
_entity.id
_entity.type
_entity.pdbx_description
1 polymer ?
#
loop_
_entity_poly.entity_id
_entity_poly.type
_entity_poly.pdbx_seq_one_letter_code
_entity_poly.pdbx_strand_id
1 'polypeptide(L)'
;MNNLTKFLLIVLIFFCFYSCKDKETPIGELEEISIDLKNNSNTYNEEDWLTVTERLNNVENELEKYKPEYTDKELEKIGYLKGVCAAYLFKQNLKTTSRQIHDAIIMLKGSLNGVFETVKEDSTYWNL
;
A
#
# COMPACT_ATOMS: atom_id res chain seq x y z
N MET A 1 -10.64 -38.37 -25.70
CA MET A 1 -10.02 -37.16 -25.13
C MET A 1 -8.56 -37.14 -25.53
N ASN A 2 -8.22 -36.26 -26.46
CA ASN A 2 -6.98 -36.35 -27.24
C ASN A 2 -5.82 -35.85 -26.37
N ASN A 3 -4.60 -36.31 -26.62
CA ASN A 3 -3.43 -35.91 -25.83
C ASN A 3 -3.22 -34.39 -25.85
N LEU A 4 -3.62 -33.73 -26.94
CA LEU A 4 -3.65 -32.26 -27.09
C LEU A 4 -4.70 -31.60 -26.16
N THR A 5 -5.89 -32.19 -26.02
CA THR A 5 -6.94 -31.68 -25.14
C THR A 5 -6.57 -31.81 -23.66
N LYS A 6 -5.86 -32.89 -23.30
CA LYS A 6 -5.31 -33.07 -21.94
C LYS A 6 -4.19 -32.08 -21.63
N PHE A 7 -3.30 -31.83 -22.59
CA PHE A 7 -2.23 -30.84 -22.46
C PHE A 7 -2.78 -29.41 -22.29
N LEU A 8 -3.77 -29.03 -23.11
CA LEU A 8 -4.46 -27.74 -22.98
C LEU A 8 -5.14 -27.57 -21.61
N LEU A 9 -5.77 -28.62 -21.08
CA LEU A 9 -6.40 -28.58 -19.76
C LEU A 9 -5.38 -28.38 -18.63
N ILE A 10 -4.20 -29.01 -18.72
CA ILE A 10 -3.13 -28.87 -17.72
C ILE A 10 -2.53 -27.45 -17.77
N VAL A 11 -2.30 -26.90 -18.97
CA VAL A 11 -1.81 -25.52 -19.13
C VAL A 11 -2.84 -24.50 -18.61
N LEU A 12 -4.13 -24.75 -18.84
CA LEU A 12 -5.20 -23.88 -18.37
C LEU A 12 -5.31 -23.88 -16.82
N ILE A 13 -5.13 -25.05 -16.18
CA ILE A 13 -5.10 -25.19 -14.72
C ILE A 13 -3.87 -24.49 -14.12
N PHE A 14 -2.70 -24.54 -14.78
CA PHE A 14 -1.51 -23.81 -14.33
C PHE A 14 -1.64 -22.27 -14.47
N PHE A 15 -2.40 -21.78 -15.45
CA PHE A 15 -2.69 -20.36 -15.60
C PHE A 15 -3.67 -19.81 -14.56
N CYS A 16 -4.47 -20.68 -13.91
CA CYS A 16 -5.38 -20.26 -12.84
C CYS A 16 -4.69 -19.88 -11.52
N PHE A 17 -3.39 -20.18 -11.35
CA PHE A 17 -2.65 -19.82 -10.12
C PHE A 17 -2.04 -18.41 -10.12
N TYR A 18 -2.04 -17.70 -11.25
CA TYR A 18 -1.44 -16.36 -11.35
C TYR A 18 -2.39 -15.21 -10.99
N SER A 19 -3.68 -15.47 -10.77
CA SER A 19 -4.67 -14.42 -10.52
C SER A 19 -5.27 -14.44 -9.12
N CYS A 20 -4.78 -15.29 -8.21
CA CYS A 20 -5.02 -15.07 -6.79
C CYS A 20 -4.05 -14.00 -6.32
N LYS A 21 -4.53 -12.75 -6.28
CA LYS A 21 -3.87 -11.73 -5.46
C LYS A 21 -3.91 -12.24 -4.02
N ASP A 22 -2.75 -12.53 -3.46
CA ASP A 22 -2.62 -12.88 -2.05
C ASP A 22 -2.32 -11.61 -1.23
N LYS A 23 -2.50 -11.66 0.08
CA LYS A 23 -2.30 -10.53 1.01
C LYS A 23 -0.92 -9.85 0.87
N GLU A 24 0.10 -10.57 0.41
CA GLU A 24 1.44 -10.02 0.19
C GLU A 24 1.53 -9.07 -1.02
N THR A 25 0.64 -9.22 -1.99
CA THR A 25 0.65 -8.40 -3.23
C THR A 25 0.53 -6.90 -2.94
N PRO A 26 -0.48 -6.43 -2.18
CA PRO A 26 -0.59 -5.01 -1.85
C PRO A 26 0.55 -4.48 -0.96
N ILE A 27 1.17 -5.32 -0.12
CA ILE A 27 2.39 -4.95 0.63
C ILE A 27 3.54 -4.67 -0.35
N GLY A 28 3.74 -5.56 -1.34
CA GLY A 28 4.77 -5.40 -2.36
C GLY A 28 4.56 -4.15 -3.23
N GLU A 29 3.31 -3.87 -3.63
CA GLU A 29 2.97 -2.65 -4.37
C GLU A 29 3.24 -1.39 -3.53
N LEU A 30 2.92 -1.40 -2.22
CA LEU A 30 3.23 -0.29 -1.33
C LEU A 30 4.74 -0.08 -1.18
N GLU A 31 5.51 -1.16 -1.09
CA GLU A 31 6.97 -1.13 -1.02
C GLU A 31 7.57 -0.53 -2.30
N GLU A 32 7.09 -0.96 -3.47
CA GLU A 32 7.50 -0.42 -4.76
C GLU A 32 7.26 1.09 -4.84
N ILE A 33 6.07 1.57 -4.47
CA ILE A 33 5.75 2.99 -4.44
C ILE A 33 6.70 3.74 -3.50
N SER A 34 6.99 3.20 -2.33
CA SER A 34 7.91 3.83 -1.37
C SER A 34 9.33 3.98 -1.91
N ILE A 35 9.81 2.98 -2.68
CA ILE A 35 11.13 2.96 -3.31
C ILE A 35 11.16 3.96 -4.48
N ASP A 36 10.12 3.98 -5.30
CA ASP A 36 9.97 4.89 -6.42
C ASP A 36 9.96 6.36 -5.95
N LEU A 37 9.17 6.67 -4.91
CA LEU A 37 9.18 7.98 -4.25
C LEU A 37 10.58 8.36 -3.74
N LYS A 38 11.29 7.42 -3.09
CA LYS A 38 12.63 7.68 -2.57
C LYS A 38 13.64 8.01 -3.69
N ASN A 39 13.55 7.31 -4.80
CA ASN A 39 14.56 7.37 -5.85
C ASN A 39 14.26 8.44 -6.91
N ASN A 40 12.99 8.70 -7.21
CA ASN A 40 12.58 9.43 -8.41
C ASN A 40 11.71 10.67 -8.10
N SER A 41 11.21 10.86 -6.88
CA SER A 41 10.29 11.98 -6.57
C SER A 41 10.87 13.38 -6.76
N ASN A 42 12.20 13.51 -6.83
CA ASN A 42 12.87 14.77 -7.11
C ASN A 42 12.68 15.25 -8.56
N THR A 43 12.32 14.36 -9.49
CA THR A 43 12.13 14.67 -10.92
C THR A 43 10.66 14.59 -11.36
N TYR A 44 9.75 14.24 -10.46
CA TYR A 44 8.33 14.11 -10.79
C TYR A 44 7.69 15.43 -11.21
N ASN A 45 6.88 15.34 -12.27
CA ASN A 45 5.93 16.36 -12.66
C ASN A 45 4.57 16.12 -11.96
N GLU A 46 3.60 17.00 -12.20
CA GLU A 46 2.28 16.91 -11.55
C GLU A 46 1.52 15.60 -11.89
N GLU A 47 1.61 15.12 -13.13
CA GLU A 47 0.98 13.87 -13.56
C GLU A 47 1.57 12.67 -12.82
N ASP A 48 2.90 12.61 -12.67
CA ASP A 48 3.57 11.54 -11.90
C ASP A 48 3.06 11.49 -10.45
N TRP A 49 2.90 12.66 -9.82
CA TRP A 49 2.35 12.75 -8.46
C TRP A 49 0.89 12.31 -8.37
N LEU A 50 0.09 12.61 -9.39
CA LEU A 50 -1.30 12.14 -9.48
C LEU A 50 -1.33 10.61 -9.65
N THR A 51 -0.49 10.05 -10.52
CA THR A 51 -0.37 8.60 -10.71
C THR A 51 0.03 7.89 -9.42
N VAL A 52 1.04 8.39 -8.69
CA VAL A 52 1.43 7.81 -7.40
C VAL A 52 0.29 7.88 -6.39
N THR A 53 -0.45 8.99 -6.36
CA THR A 53 -1.60 9.16 -5.48
C THR A 53 -2.71 8.14 -5.78
N GLU A 54 -3.03 7.92 -7.05
CA GLU A 54 -4.01 6.93 -7.49
C GLU A 54 -3.57 5.51 -7.12
N ARG A 55 -2.31 5.17 -7.37
CA ARG A 55 -1.73 3.88 -6.98
C ARG A 55 -1.81 3.65 -5.47
N LEU A 56 -1.49 4.66 -4.65
CA LEU A 56 -1.60 4.56 -3.19
C LEU A 56 -3.03 4.33 -2.72
N ASN A 57 -4.01 5.01 -3.31
CA ASN A 57 -5.42 4.80 -2.99
C ASN A 57 -5.89 3.38 -3.35
N ASN A 58 -5.45 2.87 -4.50
CA ASN A 58 -5.76 1.50 -4.89
C ASN A 58 -5.13 0.49 -3.93
N VAL A 59 -3.85 0.66 -3.59
CA VAL A 59 -3.16 -0.18 -2.62
C VAL A 59 -3.83 -0.14 -1.25
N GLU A 60 -4.25 1.04 -0.76
CA GLU A 60 -4.96 1.15 0.52
C GLU A 60 -6.25 0.33 0.54
N ASN A 61 -7.03 0.40 -0.54
CA ASN A 61 -8.26 -0.39 -0.67
C ASN A 61 -7.98 -1.89 -0.69
N GLU A 62 -6.89 -2.34 -1.34
CA GLU A 62 -6.49 -3.74 -1.35
C GLU A 62 -5.95 -4.20 0.02
N LEU A 63 -5.18 -3.35 0.71
CA LEU A 63 -4.68 -3.64 2.06
C LEU A 63 -5.84 -3.85 3.05
N GLU A 64 -6.88 -3.01 3.02
CA GLU A 64 -8.01 -3.13 3.94
C GLU A 64 -8.77 -4.46 3.77
N LYS A 65 -8.81 -5.03 2.55
CA LYS A 65 -9.45 -6.33 2.29
C LYS A 65 -8.80 -7.49 3.05
N TYR A 66 -7.48 -7.44 3.21
CA TYR A 66 -6.71 -8.50 3.88
C TYR A 66 -6.32 -8.15 5.31
N LYS A 67 -6.81 -7.04 5.85
CA LYS A 67 -6.45 -6.55 7.19
C LYS A 67 -6.56 -7.59 8.31
N PRO A 68 -7.59 -8.46 8.37
CA PRO A 68 -7.67 -9.50 9.40
C PRO A 68 -6.62 -10.62 9.25
N GLU A 69 -5.96 -10.71 8.10
CA GLU A 69 -5.01 -11.79 7.76
C GLU A 69 -3.54 -11.39 7.96
N TYR A 70 -3.29 -10.10 8.22
CA TYR A 70 -1.93 -9.62 8.46
C TYR A 70 -1.44 -9.95 9.86
N THR A 71 -0.19 -10.39 9.93
CA THR A 71 0.53 -10.55 11.18
C THR A 71 1.00 -9.19 11.72
N ASP A 72 1.34 -9.12 13.00
CA ASP A 72 1.87 -7.89 13.61
C ASP A 72 3.09 -7.34 12.85
N LYS A 73 3.97 -8.22 12.35
CA LYS A 73 5.15 -7.82 11.56
C LYS A 73 4.77 -7.25 10.20
N GLU A 74 3.74 -7.81 9.56
CA GLU A 74 3.23 -7.29 8.29
C GLU A 74 2.53 -5.95 8.50
N LEU A 75 1.75 -5.80 9.57
CA LEU A 75 1.14 -4.52 9.95
C LEU A 75 2.18 -3.45 10.28
N GLU A 76 3.24 -3.80 11.01
CA GLU A 76 4.39 -2.92 11.27
C GLU A 76 5.05 -2.48 9.96
N LYS A 77 5.31 -3.42 9.04
CA LYS A 77 5.86 -3.13 7.71
C LYS A 77 4.94 -2.21 6.91
N ILE A 78 3.64 -2.51 6.85
CA ILE A 78 2.64 -1.67 6.18
C ILE A 78 2.64 -0.26 6.75
N GLY A 79 2.61 -0.13 8.08
CA GLY A 79 2.61 1.16 8.77
C GLY A 79 3.88 1.98 8.47
N TYR A 80 5.05 1.34 8.53
CA TYR A 80 6.31 1.96 8.15
C TYR A 80 6.29 2.48 6.71
N LEU A 81 5.87 1.65 5.75
CA LEU A 81 5.80 2.02 4.34
C LEU A 81 4.81 3.17 4.08
N LYS A 82 3.61 3.13 4.69
CA LYS A 82 2.64 4.23 4.63
C LYS A 82 3.23 5.53 5.18
N GLY A 83 4.00 5.45 6.27
CA GLY A 83 4.70 6.60 6.85
C GLY A 83 5.72 7.22 5.90
N VAL A 84 6.52 6.38 5.23
CA VAL A 84 7.47 6.84 4.20
C VAL A 84 6.74 7.55 3.07
N CYS A 85 5.69 6.93 2.50
CA CYS A 85 4.90 7.53 1.42
C CYS A 85 4.28 8.88 1.84
N ALA A 86 3.66 8.93 3.03
CA ALA A 86 3.06 10.14 3.57
C ALA A 86 4.08 11.28 3.74
N ALA A 87 5.32 10.98 4.14
CA ALA A 87 6.37 11.98 4.29
C ALA A 87 6.76 12.61 2.94
N TYR A 88 6.89 11.81 1.88
CA TYR A 88 7.20 12.32 0.54
C TYR A 88 6.05 13.12 -0.06
N LEU A 89 4.81 12.63 0.07
CA LEU A 89 3.63 13.38 -0.38
C LEU A 89 3.51 14.71 0.37
N PHE A 90 3.73 14.72 1.69
CA PHE A 90 3.72 15.95 2.48
C PHE A 90 4.79 16.95 2.02
N LYS A 91 6.01 16.47 1.77
CA LYS A 91 7.10 17.29 1.22
C LYS A 91 6.73 17.88 -0.14
N GLN A 92 5.99 17.14 -0.96
CA GLN A 92 5.48 17.64 -2.24
C GLN A 92 4.35 18.65 -2.07
N ASN A 93 3.43 18.45 -1.13
CA ASN A 93 2.33 19.39 -0.89
C ASN A 93 2.80 20.78 -0.45
N LEU A 94 3.95 20.86 0.24
CA LEU A 94 4.62 22.15 0.51
C LEU A 94 5.08 22.87 -0.76
N LYS A 95 5.27 22.15 -1.88
CA LYS A 95 5.67 22.68 -3.18
C LYS A 95 4.48 22.88 -4.13
N THR A 96 3.40 22.12 -3.97
CA THR A 96 2.26 22.04 -4.90
C THR A 96 0.92 21.97 -4.16
N THR A 97 -0.06 22.76 -4.60
CA THR A 97 -1.41 22.85 -3.98
C THR A 97 -2.44 21.89 -4.58
N SER A 98 -2.02 20.73 -5.12
CA SER A 98 -2.97 19.76 -5.69
C SER A 98 -3.83 19.12 -4.61
N ARG A 99 -5.16 19.17 -4.80
CA ARG A 99 -6.14 18.64 -3.85
C ARG A 99 -6.03 17.12 -3.70
N GLN A 100 -5.81 16.39 -4.79
CA GLN A 100 -5.71 14.92 -4.75
C GLN A 100 -4.53 14.47 -3.87
N ILE A 101 -3.39 15.14 -3.99
CA ILE A 101 -2.21 14.91 -3.15
C ILE A 101 -2.52 15.22 -1.68
N HIS A 102 -3.22 16.33 -1.42
CA HIS A 102 -3.61 16.72 -0.07
C HIS A 102 -4.51 15.66 0.58
N ASP A 103 -5.51 15.17 -0.14
CA ASP A 103 -6.44 14.16 0.33
C ASP A 103 -5.70 12.83 0.63
N ALA A 104 -4.76 12.43 -0.22
CA ALA A 104 -3.93 11.24 -0.01
C ALA A 104 -3.08 11.31 1.26
N ILE A 105 -2.49 12.47 1.56
CA ILE A 105 -1.75 12.69 2.81
C ILE A 105 -2.66 12.54 4.02
N ILE A 106 -3.86 13.12 3.97
CA ILE A 106 -4.83 13.04 5.08
C ILE A 106 -5.24 11.60 5.32
N MET A 107 -5.57 10.84 4.26
CA MET A 107 -5.96 9.43 4.39
C MET A 107 -4.84 8.59 5.02
N LEU A 108 -3.60 8.72 4.53
CA LEU A 108 -2.46 7.99 5.08
C LEU A 108 -2.15 8.39 6.53
N LYS A 109 -2.20 9.69 6.86
CA LYS A 109 -1.99 10.17 8.23
C LYS A 109 -3.09 9.69 9.18
N GLY A 110 -4.35 9.71 8.75
CA GLY A 110 -5.47 9.20 9.55
C GLY A 110 -5.31 7.72 9.87
N SER A 111 -4.90 6.92 8.88
CA SER A 111 -4.60 5.49 9.02
C SER A 111 -3.52 5.24 10.09
N LEU A 112 -2.49 6.09 10.15
CA LEU A 112 -1.39 5.95 11.12
C LEU A 112 -1.73 6.51 12.51
N ASN A 113 -2.38 7.68 12.58
CA ASN A 113 -2.72 8.31 13.86
C ASN A 113 -3.72 7.47 14.65
N GLY A 114 -4.70 6.83 13.99
CA GLY A 114 -5.63 5.92 14.66
C GLY A 114 -4.91 4.75 15.36
N VAL A 115 -3.80 4.28 14.79
CA VAL A 115 -2.96 3.23 15.41
C VAL A 115 -2.15 3.79 16.58
N PHE A 116 -1.50 4.94 16.42
CA PHE A 116 -0.68 5.54 17.48
C PHE A 116 -1.49 6.00 18.70
N GLU A 117 -2.70 6.53 18.50
CA GLU A 117 -3.58 6.95 19.60
C GLU A 117 -4.09 5.75 20.39
N THR A 118 -4.52 4.68 19.70
CA THR A 118 -4.99 3.44 20.34
C THR A 118 -3.88 2.71 21.11
N VAL A 119 -2.67 2.61 20.54
CA VAL A 119 -1.52 1.97 21.21
C VAL A 119 -1.04 2.80 22.41
N LYS A 120 -1.12 4.13 22.34
CA LYS A 120 -0.83 4.99 23.50
C LYS A 120 -1.84 4.77 24.62
N GLU A 121 -3.13 4.67 24.29
CA GLU A 121 -4.19 4.44 25.27
C GLU A 121 -4.01 3.09 25.99
N ASP A 122 -3.64 2.04 25.27
CA ASP A 122 -3.34 0.70 25.83
C ASP A 122 -2.04 0.67 26.67
N SER A 123 -1.02 1.44 26.28
CA SER A 123 0.23 1.54 27.05
C SER A 123 0.06 2.21 28.43
N THR A 124 -1.02 2.98 28.62
CA THR A 124 -1.35 3.61 29.91
C THR A 124 -1.82 2.59 30.96
N TYR A 125 -2.36 1.43 30.54
CA TYR A 125 -2.84 0.39 31.46
C TYR A 125 -1.74 -0.55 31.98
N TRP A 126 -0.55 -0.52 31.39
CA TRP A 126 0.63 -1.27 31.85
C TRP A 126 1.59 -0.45 32.73
N ASN A 127 1.28 0.83 32.98
CA ASN A 127 2.08 1.74 33.81
C ASN A 127 1.44 2.01 35.20
N LEU A 128 0.60 1.09 35.71
CA LEU A 128 0.09 1.09 37.09
C LEU A 128 0.77 0.01 37.94
#